data_AF-A0A7S1RN87-F1
#
_entry.id   AF-A0A7S1RN87-F1
#
_cell.length_a   1.000
_cell.length_b   1.000
_cell.length_c   1.000
_cell.angle_alpha   90.00
_cell.angle_beta   90.00
_cell.angle_gamma   90.00
#
_symmetry.space_group_name_H-M   'P 1'
#
loop_
_entity.id
_entity.type
_entity.pdbx_description
1 polymer ?
#
loop_
_entity_poly.entity_id
_entity_poly.type
_entity_poly.pdbx_seq_one_letter_code
_entity_poly.pdbx_strand_id
1 'polypeptide(L)'
;MFAPARRGLLGQSVFSKDDQVSMDFVHCAANLRMENYRIGRLSRWDAQSIAGSIIPAVASTNAVVAGLEVVQLIHVLVSARKEKKMRESCARTVWVRYPEPSRKKILQPSTLQRPNPECFVCGARTARVALRGLGEWKIGAFAKACLQGSLGAHRPALYFNGSCIFDPEYPEASEEATEEGLHPEWTLTEWGLGSGALLQVEDEGQGFSCNLVLNEDAELSEEQFPAGFRVDAAAGPPAAETKEAPAADAAPEEGGQKR
;
A
#
# COMPACT_ATOMS: atom_id res chain seq x y z
N MET A 1 -18.97 33.83 -4.34
CA MET A 1 -17.68 34.25 -4.94
C MET A 1 -17.35 35.74 -4.76
N PHE A 2 -18.34 36.64 -4.69
CA PHE A 2 -18.13 38.10 -4.54
C PHE A 2 -18.63 38.67 -3.20
N ALA A 3 -18.38 37.99 -2.07
CA ALA A 3 -18.65 38.61 -0.78
C ALA A 3 -17.73 39.84 -0.61
N PRO A 4 -18.23 41.02 -0.21
CA PRO A 4 -17.41 42.23 -0.03
C PRO A 4 -16.16 42.00 0.82
N ALA A 5 -16.28 41.09 1.79
CA ALA A 5 -15.21 40.68 2.71
C ALA A 5 -13.97 40.06 2.03
N ARG A 6 -14.08 39.56 0.79
CA ARG A 6 -12.97 38.90 0.07
C ARG A 6 -12.27 39.77 -0.97
N ARG A 7 -12.70 41.03 -1.16
CA ARG A 7 -12.10 41.94 -2.15
C ARG A 7 -10.62 42.22 -1.89
N GLY A 8 -10.20 42.22 -0.62
CA GLY A 8 -8.79 42.40 -0.24
C GLY A 8 -7.88 41.22 -0.56
N LEU A 9 -8.43 40.06 -0.94
CA LEU A 9 -7.66 38.84 -1.23
C LEU A 9 -7.35 38.66 -2.73
N LEU A 10 -7.80 39.59 -3.57
CA LEU A 10 -7.54 39.56 -5.01
C LEU A 10 -6.03 39.57 -5.28
N GLY A 11 -5.53 38.55 -5.98
CA GLY A 11 -4.11 38.39 -6.32
C GLY A 11 -3.22 37.87 -5.17
N GLN A 12 -3.76 37.68 -3.96
CA GLN A 12 -2.99 37.24 -2.78
C GLN A 12 -3.51 35.92 -2.18
N SER A 13 -4.61 35.39 -2.70
CA SER A 13 -5.21 34.17 -2.17
C SER A 13 -4.31 32.95 -2.41
N VAL A 14 -3.94 32.26 -1.34
CA VAL A 14 -3.34 30.93 -1.38
C VAL A 14 -4.46 29.90 -1.27
N PHE A 15 -4.38 28.81 -2.02
CA PHE A 15 -5.34 27.72 -1.92
C PHE A 15 -5.28 27.09 -0.52
N SER A 16 -6.45 26.88 0.10
CA SER A 16 -6.60 26.09 1.31
C SER A 16 -7.70 25.07 1.11
N LYS A 17 -7.44 23.82 1.47
CA LYS A 17 -8.43 22.74 1.43
C LYS A 17 -9.56 22.93 2.45
N ASP A 18 -9.33 23.75 3.47
CA ASP A 18 -10.32 24.04 4.51
C ASP A 18 -11.14 25.30 4.17
N ASP A 19 -10.78 26.03 3.10
CA ASP A 19 -11.61 27.13 2.60
C ASP A 19 -12.73 26.61 1.69
N GLN A 20 -13.97 26.84 2.14
CA GLN A 20 -15.17 26.36 1.43
C GLN A 20 -15.24 26.87 -0.01
N VAL A 21 -15.00 28.16 -0.24
CA VAL A 21 -15.13 28.75 -1.58
C VAL A 21 -14.04 28.25 -2.52
N SER A 22 -12.79 28.17 -2.05
CA SER A 22 -11.69 27.60 -2.84
C SER A 22 -11.96 26.15 -3.20
N MET A 23 -12.41 25.33 -2.24
CA MET A 23 -12.73 23.92 -2.51
C MET A 23 -13.92 23.73 -3.43
N ASP A 24 -14.99 24.51 -3.27
CA ASP A 24 -16.17 24.43 -4.13
C ASP A 24 -15.82 24.82 -5.57
N PHE A 25 -14.95 25.83 -5.76
CA PHE A 25 -14.44 26.18 -7.08
C PHE A 25 -13.65 25.04 -7.72
N VAL A 26 -12.69 24.45 -6.98
CA VAL A 26 -11.89 23.31 -7.48
C VAL A 26 -12.76 22.12 -7.82
N HIS A 27 -13.70 21.76 -6.93
CA HIS A 27 -14.63 20.65 -7.13
C HIS A 27 -15.50 20.83 -8.38
N CYS A 28 -16.15 21.98 -8.53
CA CYS A 28 -16.99 22.27 -9.69
C CYS A 28 -16.18 22.29 -11.00
N ALA A 29 -15.03 22.96 -11.02
CA ALA A 29 -14.17 23.04 -12.20
C ALA A 29 -13.61 21.66 -12.60
N ALA A 30 -13.19 20.85 -11.62
CA ALA A 30 -12.70 19.50 -11.84
C ALA A 30 -13.81 18.60 -12.41
N ASN A 31 -15.02 18.63 -11.83
CA ASN A 31 -16.16 17.85 -12.32
C ASN A 31 -16.58 18.23 -13.74
N LEU A 32 -16.60 19.52 -14.08
CA LEU A 32 -16.85 19.97 -15.45
C LEU A 32 -15.77 19.46 -16.43
N ARG A 33 -14.50 19.48 -16.01
CA ARG A 33 -13.40 18.93 -16.83
C ARG A 33 -13.53 17.42 -16.99
N MET A 34 -13.89 16.69 -15.93
CA MET A 34 -14.06 15.23 -15.98
C MET A 34 -15.18 14.84 -16.95
N GLU A 35 -16.30 15.57 -16.96
CA GLU A 35 -17.38 15.37 -17.92
C GLU A 35 -16.88 15.49 -19.38
N ASN A 36 -16.05 16.48 -19.68
CA ASN A 36 -15.46 16.66 -21.02
C ASN A 36 -14.61 15.47 -21.48
N TYR A 37 -14.00 14.72 -20.54
CA TYR A 37 -13.20 13.53 -20.82
C TYR A 37 -13.96 12.22 -20.55
N ARG A 38 -15.28 12.28 -20.29
CA ARG A 38 -16.13 11.13 -19.92
C ARG A 38 -15.60 10.35 -18.70
N ILE A 39 -14.98 11.07 -17.77
CA ILE A 39 -14.54 10.54 -16.49
C ILE A 39 -15.66 10.74 -15.47
N GLY A 40 -15.94 9.72 -14.65
CA GLY A 40 -16.96 9.79 -13.61
C GLY A 40 -16.71 10.96 -12.65
N ARG A 41 -17.78 11.68 -12.29
CA ARG A 41 -17.69 12.82 -11.36
C ARG A 41 -17.33 12.34 -9.96
N LEU A 42 -16.58 13.17 -9.24
CA LEU A 42 -16.20 12.92 -7.85
C LEU A 42 -17.14 13.66 -6.91
N SER A 43 -17.29 13.13 -5.69
CA SER A 43 -17.94 13.86 -4.61
C SER A 43 -17.07 15.04 -4.15
N ARG A 44 -17.65 15.97 -3.40
CA ARG A 44 -16.88 17.09 -2.82
C ARG A 44 -15.80 16.59 -1.87
N TRP A 45 -16.12 15.54 -1.10
CA TRP A 45 -15.20 14.94 -0.13
C TRP A 45 -13.99 14.30 -0.82
N ASP A 46 -14.22 13.50 -1.87
CA ASP A 46 -13.14 12.85 -2.61
C ASP A 46 -12.24 13.88 -3.29
N ALA A 47 -12.84 14.91 -3.89
CA ALA A 47 -12.08 16.02 -4.49
C ALA A 47 -11.23 16.76 -3.45
N GLN A 48 -11.71 16.95 -2.22
CA GLN A 48 -10.97 17.57 -1.12
C GLN A 48 -9.79 16.70 -0.67
N SER A 49 -9.98 15.39 -0.56
CA SER A 49 -8.92 14.45 -0.21
C SER A 49 -7.78 14.46 -1.22
N ILE A 50 -8.12 14.43 -2.52
CA ILE A 50 -7.15 14.49 -3.62
C ILE A 50 -6.44 15.85 -3.64
N ALA A 51 -7.20 16.95 -3.67
CA ALA A 51 -6.64 18.29 -3.79
C ALA A 51 -5.73 18.65 -2.60
N GLY A 52 -6.08 18.21 -1.39
CA GLY A 52 -5.28 18.40 -0.19
C GLY A 52 -3.97 17.61 -0.16
N SER A 53 -3.80 16.63 -1.05
CA SER A 53 -2.64 15.74 -1.12
C SER A 53 -1.74 16.02 -2.33
N ILE A 54 -2.02 17.07 -3.12
CA ILE A 54 -1.22 17.42 -4.30
C ILE A 54 0.16 17.95 -3.88
N ILE A 55 1.21 17.28 -4.33
CA ILE A 55 2.60 17.74 -4.19
C ILE A 55 3.02 18.43 -5.51
N PRO A 56 3.52 19.67 -5.49
CA PRO A 56 4.02 20.33 -6.69
C PRO A 56 5.15 19.55 -7.34
N ALA A 57 5.06 19.34 -8.65
CA ALA A 57 6.15 18.75 -9.44
C ALA A 57 7.12 19.84 -9.89
N VAL A 58 8.42 19.54 -9.83
CA VAL A 58 9.48 20.43 -10.31
C VAL A 58 10.30 19.68 -11.37
N ALA A 59 10.39 20.25 -12.58
CA ALA A 59 11.05 19.59 -13.71
C ALA A 59 12.52 19.22 -13.44
N SER A 60 13.25 20.05 -12.68
CA SER A 60 14.64 19.77 -12.30
C SER A 60 14.77 18.54 -11.41
N THR A 61 13.80 18.26 -10.53
CA THR A 61 13.80 17.04 -9.69
C THR A 61 13.75 15.80 -10.57
N ASN A 62 12.89 15.77 -11.59
CA ASN A 62 12.79 14.65 -12.52
C ASN A 62 14.10 14.46 -13.30
N ALA A 63 14.74 15.54 -13.75
CA ALA A 63 16.03 15.46 -14.45
C ALA A 63 17.15 14.90 -13.56
N VAL A 64 17.22 15.31 -12.29
CA VAL A 64 18.18 14.78 -11.31
C VAL A 64 17.92 13.29 -11.03
N VAL A 65 16.68 12.91 -10.76
CA VAL A 65 16.31 11.51 -10.47
C VAL A 65 16.60 10.61 -11.68
N ALA A 66 16.21 11.02 -12.89
CA ALA A 66 16.51 10.26 -14.12
C ALA A 66 18.03 10.09 -14.35
N GLY A 67 18.82 11.13 -14.09
CA GLY A 67 20.29 11.02 -14.12
C GLY A 67 20.81 9.99 -13.13
N LEU A 68 20.30 9.99 -11.90
CA LEU A 68 20.67 9.03 -10.85
C LEU A 68 20.26 7.60 -11.22
N GLU A 69 19.08 7.39 -11.81
CA GLU A 69 18.61 6.09 -12.30
C GLU A 69 19.59 5.48 -13.30
N VAL A 70 20.03 6.26 -14.29
CA VAL A 70 21.02 5.80 -15.28
C VAL A 70 22.35 5.45 -14.61
N VAL A 71 22.81 6.26 -13.64
CA VAL A 71 24.03 5.93 -12.87
C VAL A 71 23.86 4.62 -12.10
N GLN A 72 22.72 4.38 -11.45
CA GLN A 72 22.47 3.12 -10.74
C GLN A 72 22.43 1.94 -11.71
N LEU A 73 21.79 2.09 -12.87
CA LEU A 73 21.75 1.07 -13.91
C LEU A 73 23.16 0.69 -14.38
N ILE A 74 24.06 1.66 -14.58
CA ILE A 74 25.46 1.39 -14.93
C ILE A 74 26.12 0.53 -13.84
N HIS A 75 25.91 0.82 -12.55
CA HIS A 75 26.46 0.00 -11.47
C HIS A 75 25.93 -1.45 -11.49
N VAL A 76 24.65 -1.63 -11.81
CA VAL A 76 24.02 -2.95 -11.97
C VAL A 76 24.65 -3.70 -13.16
N LEU A 77 24.70 -3.09 -14.34
CA LEU A 77 25.20 -3.70 -15.57
C LEU A 77 26.68 -4.08 -15.47
N VAL A 78 27.51 -3.21 -14.88
CA VAL A 78 28.92 -3.51 -14.64
C VAL A 78 29.10 -4.71 -13.71
N SER A 79 28.21 -4.86 -12.73
CA SER A 79 28.25 -6.00 -11.80
C SER A 79 27.78 -7.29 -12.47
N ALA A 80 26.70 -7.22 -13.24
CA ALA A 80 26.20 -8.33 -14.04
C ALA A 80 27.24 -8.83 -15.06
N ARG A 81 27.94 -7.92 -15.76
CA ARG A 81 29.03 -8.27 -16.69
C ARG A 81 30.19 -8.99 -16.00
N LYS A 82 30.39 -8.75 -14.71
CA LYS A 82 31.41 -9.40 -13.88
C LYS A 82 30.88 -10.64 -13.16
N GLU A 83 29.68 -11.11 -13.53
CA GLU A 83 28.98 -12.25 -12.91
C GLU A 83 28.81 -12.11 -11.38
N LYS A 84 28.76 -10.86 -10.90
CA LYS A 84 28.54 -10.55 -9.48
C LYS A 84 27.06 -10.44 -9.19
N LYS A 85 26.67 -10.81 -7.96
CA LYS A 85 25.29 -10.61 -7.49
C LYS A 85 24.97 -9.12 -7.43
N MET A 86 23.70 -8.77 -7.64
CA MET A 86 23.21 -7.38 -7.54
C MET A 86 23.67 -6.65 -6.26
N ARG A 87 23.70 -7.37 -5.14
CA ARG A 87 24.08 -6.83 -3.82
C ARG A 87 25.56 -6.48 -3.70
N GLU A 88 26.40 -7.05 -4.56
CA GLU A 88 27.82 -6.75 -4.64
C GLU A 88 28.10 -5.55 -5.56
N SER A 89 27.05 -4.96 -6.14
CA SER A 89 27.17 -3.77 -6.96
C SER A 89 27.41 -2.50 -6.14
N CYS A 90 27.85 -1.46 -6.84
CA CYS A 90 27.92 -0.11 -6.29
C CYS A 90 26.55 0.59 -6.25
N ALA A 91 25.45 -0.08 -6.62
CA ALA A 91 24.12 0.52 -6.63
C ALA A 91 23.67 0.88 -5.21
N ARG A 92 23.00 2.03 -5.08
CA ARG A 92 22.53 2.59 -3.82
C ARG A 92 21.10 3.11 -3.98
N THR A 93 20.35 3.12 -2.89
CA THR A 93 19.13 3.94 -2.81
C THR A 93 19.60 5.37 -2.57
N VAL A 94 19.37 6.28 -3.51
CA VAL A 94 19.83 7.67 -3.41
C VAL A 94 18.65 8.58 -3.08
N TRP A 95 18.69 9.21 -1.91
CA TRP A 95 17.68 10.19 -1.50
C TRP A 95 18.09 11.59 -1.95
N VAL A 96 17.19 12.30 -2.62
CA VAL A 96 17.33 13.73 -2.94
C VAL A 96 16.61 14.52 -1.85
N ARG A 97 17.35 15.26 -1.01
CA ARG A 97 16.80 16.03 0.11
C ARG A 97 17.01 17.53 -0.09
N TYR A 98 15.91 18.27 -0.15
CA TYR A 98 15.84 19.72 -0.23
C TYR A 98 14.54 20.22 0.43
N PRO A 99 14.51 21.38 1.11
CA PRO A 99 15.62 22.31 1.35
C PRO A 99 16.48 21.98 2.57
N GLU A 100 16.11 20.99 3.39
CA GLU A 100 16.90 20.55 4.56
C GLU A 100 17.77 19.30 4.27
N PRO A 101 18.98 19.46 3.69
CA PRO A 101 19.89 18.34 3.51
C PRO A 101 20.48 17.92 4.86
N SER A 102 20.42 16.62 5.17
CA SER A 102 21.23 16.07 6.27
C SER A 102 22.73 16.20 5.95
N ARG A 103 23.52 16.65 6.94
CA ARG A 103 24.98 16.81 6.83
C ARG A 103 25.45 17.63 5.62
N LYS A 104 24.66 18.63 5.18
CA LYS A 104 24.94 19.47 3.99
C LYS A 104 25.05 18.68 2.66
N LYS A 105 24.52 17.46 2.60
CA LYS A 105 24.48 16.64 1.38
C LYS A 105 23.06 16.54 0.86
N ILE A 106 22.84 17.10 -0.34
CA ILE A 106 21.55 17.02 -1.05
C ILE A 106 21.29 15.58 -1.53
N LEU A 107 22.33 14.89 -1.99
CA LEU A 107 22.27 13.49 -2.40
C LEU A 107 22.79 12.58 -1.29
N GLN A 108 21.95 11.64 -0.86
CA GLN A 108 22.26 10.75 0.26
C GLN A 108 22.12 9.29 -0.17
N PRO A 109 23.22 8.64 -0.59
CA PRO A 109 23.20 7.23 -0.91
C PRO A 109 23.14 6.39 0.38
N SER A 110 22.21 5.43 0.40
CA SER A 110 22.13 4.36 1.39
C SER A 110 22.33 3.00 0.72
N THR A 111 22.90 2.05 1.45
CA THR A 111 23.05 0.67 0.98
C THR A 111 21.69 0.04 0.70
N LEU A 112 21.62 -0.81 -0.33
CA LEU A 112 20.41 -1.57 -0.64
C LEU A 112 20.03 -2.47 0.54
N GLN A 113 18.78 -2.39 0.99
CA GLN A 113 18.26 -3.22 2.07
C GLN A 113 18.16 -4.69 1.62
N ARG A 114 18.24 -5.61 2.59
CA ARG A 114 17.97 -7.05 2.37
C ARG A 114 16.46 -7.25 2.17
N PRO A 115 16.03 -8.33 1.49
CA PRO A 115 14.60 -8.62 1.38
C PRO A 115 14.06 -8.80 2.80
N ASN A 116 12.88 -8.25 3.07
CA ASN A 116 12.24 -8.46 4.36
C ASN A 116 11.74 -9.92 4.42
N PRO A 117 12.20 -10.76 5.37
CA PRO A 117 11.73 -12.13 5.49
C PRO A 117 10.21 -12.24 5.73
N GLU A 118 9.60 -11.22 6.33
CA GLU A 118 8.17 -11.18 6.63
C GLU A 118 7.31 -10.67 5.46
N CYS A 119 7.91 -10.28 4.34
CA CYS A 119 7.16 -9.78 3.19
C CYS A 119 6.28 -10.88 2.58
N PHE A 120 4.98 -10.66 2.51
CA PHE A 120 4.04 -11.59 1.85
C PHE A 120 4.20 -11.70 0.32
N VAL A 121 5.02 -10.84 -0.30
CA VAL A 121 5.30 -10.88 -1.75
C VAL A 121 6.60 -11.64 -2.04
N CYS A 122 7.72 -11.25 -1.41
CA CYS A 122 9.04 -11.80 -1.72
C CYS A 122 9.68 -12.66 -0.61
N GLY A 123 9.02 -12.78 0.55
CA GLY A 123 9.51 -13.48 1.75
C GLY A 123 8.64 -14.69 2.12
N ALA A 124 8.03 -14.65 3.32
CA ALA A 124 7.19 -15.72 3.89
C ALA A 124 5.95 -16.09 3.08
N ARG A 125 5.57 -15.26 2.10
CA ARG A 125 4.38 -15.46 1.25
C ARG A 125 3.11 -15.72 2.05
N THR A 126 2.97 -15.12 3.23
CA THR A 126 1.78 -15.25 4.06
C THR A 126 1.32 -13.88 4.51
N ALA A 127 0.06 -13.56 4.27
CA ALA A 127 -0.61 -12.36 4.76
C ALA A 127 -1.70 -12.77 5.77
N ARG A 128 -1.97 -11.90 6.75
CA ARG A 128 -3.13 -12.06 7.63
C ARG A 128 -4.18 -11.01 7.29
N VAL A 129 -5.44 -11.42 7.25
CA VAL A 129 -6.56 -10.51 7.05
C VAL A 129 -7.53 -10.68 8.21
N ALA A 130 -7.73 -9.60 8.95
CA ALA A 130 -8.76 -9.52 9.99
C ALA A 130 -10.03 -8.89 9.40
N LEU A 131 -11.16 -9.56 9.54
CA LEU A 131 -12.48 -9.12 9.09
C LEU A 131 -13.38 -8.91 10.30
N ARG A 132 -14.24 -7.88 10.26
CA ARG A 132 -15.20 -7.64 11.36
C ARG A 132 -16.18 -8.79 11.57
N GLY A 133 -16.67 -9.35 10.46
CA GLY A 133 -17.51 -10.55 10.48
C GLY A 133 -17.37 -11.32 9.17
N LEU A 134 -16.98 -12.59 9.22
CA LEU A 134 -16.76 -13.37 7.99
C LEU A 134 -18.06 -13.55 7.19
N GLY A 135 -19.19 -13.66 7.87
CA GLY A 135 -20.51 -13.81 7.24
C GLY A 135 -21.02 -12.57 6.51
N GLU A 136 -20.43 -11.40 6.75
CA GLU A 136 -20.82 -10.15 6.06
C GLU A 136 -20.16 -10.01 4.68
N TRP A 137 -19.11 -10.81 4.43
CA TRP A 137 -18.31 -10.73 3.22
C TRP A 137 -18.71 -11.80 2.21
N LYS A 138 -19.17 -11.37 1.04
CA LYS A 138 -19.27 -12.23 -0.14
C LYS A 138 -17.88 -12.48 -0.71
N ILE A 139 -17.61 -13.68 -1.21
CA ILE A 139 -16.27 -14.05 -1.71
C ILE A 139 -15.82 -13.14 -2.87
N GLY A 140 -16.73 -12.78 -3.80
CA GLY A 140 -16.42 -11.85 -4.88
C GLY A 140 -16.12 -10.43 -4.42
N ALA A 141 -16.85 -9.94 -3.40
CA ALA A 141 -16.60 -8.64 -2.78
C ALA A 141 -15.26 -8.62 -2.02
N PHE A 142 -14.94 -9.71 -1.34
CA PHE A 142 -13.66 -9.93 -0.67
C PHE A 142 -12.50 -9.93 -1.65
N ALA A 143 -12.61 -10.66 -2.77
CA ALA A 143 -11.60 -10.69 -3.82
C ALA A 143 -11.31 -9.28 -4.37
N LYS A 144 -12.37 -8.51 -4.66
CA LYS A 144 -12.24 -7.15 -5.19
C LYS A 144 -11.65 -6.16 -4.20
N ALA A 145 -12.16 -6.11 -2.97
CA ALA A 145 -11.74 -5.11 -1.99
C ALA A 145 -10.38 -5.44 -1.35
N CYS A 146 -10.19 -6.70 -0.93
CA CYS A 146 -9.00 -7.12 -0.20
C CYS A 146 -7.88 -7.52 -1.16
N LEU A 147 -8.11 -8.48 -2.07
CA LEU A 147 -7.04 -9.01 -2.91
C LEU A 147 -6.61 -8.02 -3.98
N GLN A 148 -7.56 -7.48 -4.74
CA GLN A 148 -7.25 -6.51 -5.80
C GLN A 148 -6.96 -5.12 -5.21
N GLY A 149 -7.82 -4.64 -4.31
CA GLY A 149 -7.71 -3.30 -3.74
C GLY A 149 -6.53 -3.11 -2.79
N SER A 150 -6.23 -4.09 -1.91
CA SER A 150 -5.23 -3.93 -0.84
C SER A 150 -3.96 -4.74 -1.04
N LEU A 151 -4.06 -5.98 -1.53
CA LEU A 151 -2.89 -6.82 -1.81
C LEU A 151 -2.29 -6.56 -3.20
N GLY A 152 -2.98 -5.80 -4.06
CA GLY A 152 -2.50 -5.45 -5.39
C GLY A 152 -2.54 -6.60 -6.40
N ALA A 153 -3.38 -7.62 -6.16
CA ALA A 153 -3.61 -8.66 -7.15
C ALA A 153 -4.35 -8.10 -8.38
N HIS A 154 -3.96 -8.50 -9.58
CA HIS A 154 -4.64 -8.13 -10.81
C HIS A 154 -5.81 -9.09 -11.08
N ARG A 155 -5.52 -10.40 -11.14
CA ARG A 155 -6.50 -11.46 -11.42
C ARG A 155 -6.30 -12.61 -10.43
N PRO A 156 -6.73 -12.44 -9.16
CA PRO A 156 -6.54 -13.45 -8.14
C PRO A 156 -7.56 -14.59 -8.26
N ALA A 157 -7.09 -15.83 -8.31
CA ALA A 157 -7.84 -17.02 -7.97
C ALA A 157 -7.66 -17.35 -6.48
N LEU A 158 -8.71 -17.84 -5.84
CA LEU A 158 -8.69 -18.27 -4.44
C LEU A 158 -8.96 -19.76 -4.33
N TYR A 159 -8.13 -20.43 -3.53
CA TYR A 159 -8.27 -21.83 -3.21
C TYR A 159 -8.44 -22.03 -1.72
N PHE A 160 -9.36 -22.91 -1.34
CA PHE A 160 -9.56 -23.39 0.02
C PHE A 160 -9.57 -24.91 0.02
N ASN A 161 -8.71 -25.52 0.85
CA ASN A 161 -8.54 -26.97 0.93
C ASN A 161 -8.29 -27.67 -0.43
N GLY A 162 -7.66 -26.96 -1.37
CA GLY A 162 -7.37 -27.47 -2.71
C GLY A 162 -8.49 -27.30 -3.74
N SER A 163 -9.66 -26.79 -3.34
CA SER A 163 -10.75 -26.44 -4.25
C SER A 163 -10.71 -24.95 -4.59
N CYS A 164 -10.95 -24.60 -5.86
CA CYS A 164 -11.13 -23.21 -6.26
C CYS A 164 -12.48 -22.71 -5.74
N ILE A 165 -12.46 -21.59 -5.02
CA ILE A 165 -13.68 -20.96 -4.45
C ILE A 165 -13.98 -19.60 -5.08
N PHE A 166 -13.02 -19.04 -5.82
CA PHE A 166 -13.19 -17.84 -6.62
C PHE A 166 -12.20 -17.85 -7.77
N ASP A 167 -12.71 -17.62 -8.98
CA ASP A 167 -11.91 -17.49 -10.20
C ASP A 167 -12.14 -16.11 -10.83
N PRO A 168 -11.08 -15.37 -11.22
CA PRO A 168 -11.22 -14.06 -11.84
C PRO A 168 -11.89 -14.10 -13.24
N GLU A 169 -12.05 -15.26 -13.87
CA GLU A 169 -12.85 -15.43 -15.08
C GLU A 169 -14.35 -15.33 -14.80
N TYR A 170 -14.78 -15.68 -13.59
CA TYR A 170 -16.17 -15.66 -13.14
C TYR A 170 -16.34 -14.75 -11.90
N PRO A 171 -16.13 -13.42 -12.04
CA PRO A 171 -16.11 -12.50 -10.90
C PRO A 171 -17.50 -12.20 -10.33
N GLU A 172 -18.56 -12.52 -11.08
CA GLU A 172 -19.96 -12.25 -10.75
C GLU A 172 -20.79 -13.53 -10.91
N ALA A 173 -21.94 -13.59 -10.23
CA ALA A 173 -22.83 -14.74 -10.31
C ALA A 173 -23.39 -14.90 -11.74
N SER A 174 -23.17 -16.06 -12.34
CA SER A 174 -23.70 -16.46 -13.65
C SER A 174 -24.02 -17.95 -13.68
N GLU A 175 -24.75 -18.38 -14.70
CA GLU A 175 -25.00 -19.81 -14.94
C GLU A 175 -23.67 -20.56 -15.15
N GLU A 176 -22.76 -19.99 -15.95
CA GLU A 176 -21.42 -20.53 -16.20
C GLU A 176 -20.59 -20.68 -14.90
N ALA A 177 -20.63 -19.67 -14.02
CA ALA A 177 -19.94 -19.74 -12.73
C ALA A 177 -20.48 -20.91 -11.87
N THR A 178 -21.80 -21.09 -11.86
CA THR A 178 -22.46 -22.14 -11.08
C THR A 178 -22.14 -23.53 -11.60
N GLU A 179 -22.01 -23.71 -12.93
CA GLU A 179 -21.60 -24.97 -13.56
C GLU A 179 -20.16 -25.38 -13.15
N GLU A 180 -19.27 -24.40 -12.99
CA GLU A 180 -17.91 -24.59 -12.46
C GLU A 180 -17.87 -24.71 -10.91
N GLY A 181 -19.04 -24.68 -10.26
CA GLY A 181 -19.16 -24.76 -8.80
C GLY A 181 -18.72 -23.50 -8.07
N LEU A 182 -18.63 -22.36 -8.76
CA LEU A 182 -18.24 -21.08 -8.20
C LEU A 182 -19.48 -20.25 -7.84
N HIS A 183 -19.42 -19.64 -6.66
CA HIS A 183 -20.50 -18.84 -6.09
C HIS A 183 -19.96 -17.52 -5.55
N PRO A 184 -19.68 -16.53 -6.43
CA PRO A 184 -19.15 -15.22 -6.04
C PRO A 184 -20.04 -14.45 -5.04
N GLU A 185 -21.33 -14.79 -5.02
CA GLU A 185 -22.36 -14.21 -4.17
C GLU A 185 -22.45 -14.85 -2.77
N TRP A 186 -21.88 -16.04 -2.58
CA TRP A 186 -21.83 -16.71 -1.28
C TRP A 186 -20.86 -15.98 -0.36
N THR A 187 -21.24 -15.98 0.91
CA THR A 187 -20.45 -15.45 2.02
C THR A 187 -19.27 -16.36 2.32
N LEU A 188 -18.24 -15.82 2.98
CA LEU A 188 -17.09 -16.63 3.40
C LEU A 188 -17.53 -17.81 4.28
N THR A 189 -18.51 -17.59 5.16
CA THR A 189 -19.06 -18.64 6.03
C THR A 189 -19.86 -19.72 5.29
N GLU A 190 -20.55 -19.37 4.20
CA GLU A 190 -21.25 -20.35 3.34
C GLU A 190 -20.26 -21.27 2.62
N TRP A 191 -19.08 -20.76 2.28
CA TRP A 191 -17.93 -21.55 1.81
C TRP A 191 -17.24 -22.36 2.92
N GLY A 192 -17.73 -22.30 4.16
CA GLY A 192 -17.17 -23.00 5.32
C GLY A 192 -15.90 -22.34 5.88
N LEU A 193 -15.61 -21.09 5.51
CA LEU A 193 -14.46 -20.35 6.05
C LEU A 193 -14.79 -19.83 7.45
N GLY A 194 -13.97 -20.23 8.41
CA GLY A 194 -14.00 -19.72 9.78
C GLY A 194 -12.75 -18.89 10.12
N SER A 195 -12.74 -18.28 11.31
CA SER A 195 -11.54 -17.66 11.86
C SER A 195 -10.40 -18.69 11.97
N GLY A 196 -9.20 -18.31 11.51
CA GLY A 196 -8.04 -19.18 11.35
C GLY A 196 -7.96 -19.92 10.00
N ALA A 197 -8.91 -19.75 9.08
CA ALA A 197 -8.88 -20.40 7.78
C ALA A 197 -7.65 -19.97 6.96
N LEU A 198 -7.03 -20.94 6.29
CA LEU A 198 -5.90 -20.73 5.38
C LEU A 198 -6.39 -20.82 3.94
N LEU A 199 -6.26 -19.72 3.22
CA LEU A 199 -6.53 -19.61 1.78
C LEU A 199 -5.22 -19.54 1.01
N GLN A 200 -5.23 -20.03 -0.22
CA GLN A 200 -4.15 -19.84 -1.17
C GLN A 200 -4.62 -18.91 -2.27
N VAL A 201 -3.88 -17.81 -2.47
CA VAL A 201 -4.11 -16.82 -3.50
C VAL A 201 -3.10 -17.04 -4.61
N GLU A 202 -3.57 -17.13 -5.84
CA GLU A 202 -2.72 -17.22 -7.02
C GLU A 202 -3.13 -16.18 -8.05
N ASP A 203 -2.15 -15.49 -8.62
CA ASP A 203 -2.33 -14.58 -9.73
C ASP A 203 -1.23 -14.86 -10.75
N GLU A 204 -1.56 -15.75 -11.69
CA GLU A 204 -0.65 -16.22 -12.73
C GLU A 204 -0.15 -15.08 -13.62
N GLY A 205 -1.00 -14.07 -13.88
CA GLY A 205 -0.70 -12.96 -14.77
C GLY A 205 0.51 -12.14 -14.34
N GLN A 206 0.79 -12.09 -13.03
CA GLN A 206 1.97 -11.42 -12.47
C GLN A 206 2.95 -12.38 -11.78
N GLY A 207 2.69 -13.70 -11.79
CA GLY A 207 3.49 -14.68 -11.06
C GLY A 207 3.49 -14.47 -9.55
N PHE A 208 2.37 -13.97 -9.00
CA PHE A 208 2.19 -13.73 -7.57
C PHE A 208 1.45 -14.90 -6.92
N SER A 209 1.97 -15.38 -5.79
CA SER A 209 1.25 -16.33 -4.95
C SER A 209 1.51 -16.06 -3.48
N CYS A 210 0.46 -16.12 -2.67
CA CYS A 210 0.55 -16.01 -1.22
C CYS A 210 -0.51 -16.83 -0.51
N ASN A 211 -0.19 -17.26 0.70
CA ASN A 211 -1.14 -17.80 1.64
C ASN A 211 -1.79 -16.64 2.40
N LEU A 212 -3.06 -16.81 2.72
CA LEU A 212 -3.85 -15.80 3.40
C LEU A 212 -4.55 -16.44 4.59
N VAL A 213 -4.24 -15.95 5.79
CA VAL A 213 -4.87 -16.40 7.03
C VAL A 213 -5.99 -15.43 7.37
N LEU A 214 -7.23 -15.92 7.38
CA LEU A 214 -8.40 -15.15 7.77
C LEU A 214 -8.60 -15.19 9.27
N ASN A 215 -8.85 -14.05 9.90
CA ASN A 215 -9.23 -13.95 11.30
C ASN A 215 -10.51 -13.11 11.42
N GLU A 216 -11.38 -13.51 12.34
CA GLU A 216 -12.51 -12.67 12.76
C GLU A 216 -12.09 -11.76 13.91
N ASP A 217 -12.38 -10.47 13.79
CA ASP A 217 -12.12 -9.45 14.80
C ASP A 217 -13.32 -8.50 14.88
N ALA A 218 -14.31 -8.86 15.69
CA ALA A 218 -15.55 -8.10 15.85
C ALA A 218 -15.33 -6.68 16.43
N GLU A 219 -14.19 -6.44 17.08
CA GLU A 219 -13.84 -5.15 17.70
C GLU A 219 -13.08 -4.22 16.73
N LEU A 220 -12.95 -4.62 15.46
CA LEU A 220 -12.22 -3.84 14.45
C LEU A 220 -12.83 -2.44 14.26
N SER A 221 -12.07 -1.43 14.69
CA SER A 221 -12.46 -0.01 14.67
C SER A 221 -12.95 0.46 13.30
N GLU A 222 -14.17 0.97 13.25
CA GLU A 222 -14.77 1.58 12.05
C GLU A 222 -14.05 2.86 11.61
N GLU A 223 -13.52 3.63 12.56
CA GLU A 223 -12.81 4.86 12.27
C GLU A 223 -11.45 4.60 11.60
N GLN A 224 -10.74 3.56 12.05
CA GLN A 224 -9.43 3.20 11.50
C GLN A 224 -9.53 2.34 10.24
N PHE A 225 -10.52 1.46 10.18
CA PHE A 225 -10.73 0.51 9.08
C PHE A 225 -12.16 0.62 8.54
N PRO A 226 -12.49 1.72 7.83
CA PRO A 226 -13.84 1.96 7.31
C PRO A 226 -14.27 0.91 6.28
N ALA A 227 -13.31 0.25 5.63
CA ALA A 227 -13.58 -0.85 4.70
C ALA A 227 -14.01 -2.15 5.38
N GLY A 228 -13.94 -2.24 6.73
CA GLY A 228 -14.35 -3.42 7.48
C GLY A 228 -13.32 -4.55 7.56
N PHE A 229 -12.08 -4.30 7.12
CA PHE A 229 -10.98 -5.26 7.16
C PHE A 229 -9.61 -4.59 7.39
N ARG A 230 -8.67 -5.36 7.96
CA ARG A 230 -7.26 -5.00 8.12
C ARG A 230 -6.37 -6.06 7.49
N VAL A 231 -5.36 -5.63 6.73
CA VAL A 231 -4.35 -6.51 6.14
C VAL A 231 -3.02 -6.31 6.85
N ASP A 232 -2.53 -7.37 7.49
CA ASP A 232 -1.22 -7.40 8.12
C ASP A 232 -0.23 -8.08 7.15
N ALA A 233 0.49 -7.25 6.41
CA ALA A 233 1.46 -7.63 5.38
C ALA A 233 2.77 -8.23 5.93
N ALA A 234 3.01 -8.11 7.24
CA ALA A 234 4.19 -8.61 7.94
C ALA A 234 3.77 -9.69 8.95
N ALA A 235 3.27 -10.80 8.44
CA ALA A 235 2.85 -11.92 9.28
C ALA A 235 4.02 -12.91 9.46
N GLY A 236 5.00 -12.56 10.31
CA GLY A 236 5.81 -13.61 10.96
C GLY A 236 4.90 -14.59 11.73
N PRO A 237 5.30 -15.83 12.04
CA PRO A 237 4.50 -16.75 12.85
C PRO A 237 4.04 -16.04 14.15
N PRO A 238 2.84 -16.33 14.68
CA PRO A 238 2.32 -15.62 15.85
C PRO A 238 3.37 -15.66 16.96
N ALA A 239 3.83 -14.49 17.40
CA ALA A 239 4.87 -14.39 18.42
C ALA A 239 4.35 -15.03 19.70
N ALA A 240 5.02 -16.09 20.17
CA ALA A 240 4.89 -16.52 21.55
C ALA A 240 5.37 -15.35 22.44
N GLU A 241 4.51 -14.90 23.34
CA GLU A 241 4.78 -13.81 24.29
C GLU A 241 6.13 -14.02 24.98
N THR A 242 7.15 -13.30 24.51
CA THR A 242 8.45 -13.31 25.17
C THR A 242 8.44 -12.16 26.16
N LYS A 243 8.28 -12.47 27.44
CA LYS A 243 8.37 -11.52 28.55
C LYS A 243 9.71 -10.75 28.44
N GLU A 244 9.64 -9.44 28.26
CA GLU A 244 10.80 -8.56 28.37
C GLU A 244 11.42 -8.68 29.77
N ALA A 245 12.67 -9.09 29.84
CA ALA A 245 13.51 -8.92 31.02
C ALA A 245 14.04 -7.48 31.05
N PRO A 246 14.09 -6.82 32.22
CA PRO A 246 14.47 -5.41 32.30
C PRO A 246 15.95 -5.21 31.98
N ALA A 247 16.23 -4.13 31.25
CA ALA A 247 17.57 -3.70 30.89
C ALA A 247 18.41 -3.40 32.15
N ALA A 248 19.61 -3.96 32.21
CA ALA A 248 20.60 -3.61 33.22
C ALA A 248 21.30 -2.29 32.82
N ASP A 249 21.22 -1.30 33.71
CA ASP A 249 21.92 -0.03 33.62
C ASP A 249 23.44 -0.22 33.55
N ALA A 250 24.07 0.35 32.53
CA ALA A 250 25.52 0.50 32.46
C ALA A 250 25.93 1.82 33.14
N ALA A 251 26.64 1.71 34.27
CA ALA A 251 27.26 2.82 34.98
C ALA A 251 28.38 3.49 34.17
N PRO A 252 28.71 4.78 34.43
CA PRO A 252 29.77 5.49 33.72
C PRO A 252 31.15 5.15 34.30
N GLU A 253 32.12 4.82 33.45
CA GLU A 253 33.52 4.66 33.86
C GLU A 253 34.20 6.03 34.04
N GLU A 254 34.63 6.29 35.28
CA GLU A 254 35.56 7.35 35.65
C GLU A 254 36.99 7.08 35.13
N GLY A 255 37.74 8.17 34.94
CA GLY A 255 39.05 8.18 34.30
C GLY A 255 40.19 7.45 35.01
N GLY A 256 41.25 7.19 34.24
CA GLY A 256 42.51 6.62 34.72
C GLY A 256 43.68 7.06 33.85
N GLN A 257 44.42 8.06 34.36
CA GLN A 257 45.70 8.56 33.87
C GLN A 257 46.86 7.61 34.28
N LYS A 258 47.86 7.42 33.40
CA LYS A 258 49.28 7.02 33.58
C LYS A 258 49.73 6.26 32.32
N ARG A 259 50.88 6.47 31.68
CA ARG A 259 52.13 7.21 31.90
C ARG A 259 52.67 7.63 30.53
#